data_AF-A0A8X6WZM2-F1
#
_entry.id   AF-A0A8X6WZM2-F1
#
_cell.length_a   1.000
_cell.length_b   1.000
_cell.length_c   1.000
_cell.angle_alpha   90.00
_cell.angle_beta   90.00
_cell.angle_gamma   90.00
#
_symmetry.space_group_name_H-M   'P 1'
#
loop_
_entity.id
_entity.type
_entity.pdbx_description
1 polymer ?
#
loop_
_entity_poly.entity_id
_entity_poly.type
_entity_poly.pdbx_seq_one_letter_code
_entity_poly.pdbx_strand_id
1 'polypeptide(L)'
;MKEAAACALICRIGGVLLEDNPWNCSCELLWLGRWLKRWLRETFHVHMLSVEAALYVNAISRKAKCSIPGTNGSLAIVDLRWSDVDCEIAVSKASRVTTRLAKFISQLLTVCWCFVYFAQTFIVL
;
A
#
# COMPACT_ATOMS: atom_id res chain seq x y z
N MET A 1 30.25 25.06 -5.05
CA MET A 1 31.18 23.99 -5.54
C MET A 1 31.14 22.71 -4.70
N LYS A 2 30.76 22.73 -3.41
CA LYS A 2 30.67 21.52 -2.56
C LYS A 2 29.47 20.61 -2.89
N GLU A 3 28.39 21.17 -3.46
CA GLU A 3 27.17 20.39 -3.82
C GLU A 3 27.40 19.42 -4.98
N ALA A 4 28.31 19.73 -5.91
CA ALA A 4 28.56 18.91 -7.09
C ALA A 4 29.33 17.61 -6.77
N ALA A 5 30.22 17.63 -5.76
CA ALA A 5 31.04 16.48 -5.40
C ALA A 5 30.22 15.37 -4.71
N ALA A 6 29.22 15.74 -3.91
CA ALA A 6 28.28 14.77 -3.32
C ALA A 6 27.40 14.13 -4.41
N CYS A 7 26.98 14.93 -5.40
CA CYS A 7 26.22 14.44 -6.54
C CYS A 7 27.04 13.48 -7.42
N ALA A 8 28.35 13.72 -7.59
CA ALA A 8 29.23 12.90 -8.42
C ALA A 8 29.51 11.50 -7.82
N LEU A 9 29.61 11.37 -6.49
CA LEU A 9 29.75 10.06 -5.83
C LEU A 9 28.44 9.26 -5.82
N ILE A 10 27.29 9.95 -5.81
CA ILE A 10 25.95 9.35 -5.95
C ILE A 10 25.68 8.94 -7.41
N CYS A 11 26.26 9.62 -8.40
CA CYS A 11 25.91 9.46 -9.83
C CYS A 11 26.27 8.10 -10.47
N ARG A 12 26.96 7.18 -9.77
CA ARG A 12 27.14 5.79 -10.28
C ARG A 12 25.90 4.92 -10.08
N ILE A 13 24.98 5.35 -9.22
CA ILE A 13 23.64 4.79 -9.01
C ILE A 13 22.70 5.96 -9.27
N GLY A 14 22.04 6.01 -10.44
CA GLY A 14 21.15 7.12 -10.80
C GLY A 14 20.23 7.51 -9.63
N GLY A 15 20.25 8.79 -9.25
CA GLY A 15 19.41 9.29 -8.17
C GLY A 15 17.92 9.22 -8.54
N VAL A 16 17.05 9.10 -7.53
CA VAL A 16 15.60 9.15 -7.71
C VAL A 16 15.06 10.47 -7.16
N LEU A 17 14.30 11.20 -7.97
CA LEU A 17 13.60 12.42 -7.53
C LEU A 17 12.16 12.05 -7.16
N LEU A 18 11.81 12.23 -5.89
CA LEU A 18 10.48 11.90 -5.33
C LEU A 18 9.72 13.14 -4.84
N GLU A 19 10.33 14.32 -4.94
CA GLU A 19 9.72 15.61 -4.61
C GLU A 19 8.59 15.95 -5.60
N ASP A 20 7.67 16.85 -5.23
CA ASP A 20 6.60 17.40 -6.07
C ASP A 20 5.62 16.39 -6.71
N ASN A 21 5.56 15.18 -6.14
CA ASN A 21 4.61 14.15 -6.56
C ASN A 21 3.40 14.11 -5.61
N PRO A 22 2.17 13.91 -6.13
CA PRO A 22 0.95 13.85 -5.33
C PRO A 22 0.79 12.49 -4.63
N TRP A 23 1.74 12.15 -3.74
CA TRP A 23 1.74 10.87 -3.05
C TRP A 23 0.59 10.77 -2.05
N ASN A 24 -0.13 9.64 -2.06
CA ASN A 24 -1.12 9.31 -1.05
C ASN A 24 -0.52 8.34 -0.02
N CYS A 25 -0.56 8.69 1.27
CA CYS A 25 -0.10 7.81 2.33
C CYS A 25 -1.05 6.61 2.42
N SER A 26 -0.65 5.50 1.80
CA SER A 26 -1.42 4.26 1.76
C SER A 26 -0.52 3.08 2.07
N CYS A 27 -1.13 1.92 2.30
CA CYS A 27 -0.40 0.67 2.57
C CYS A 27 0.54 0.28 1.43
N GLU A 28 0.12 0.56 0.20
CA GLU A 28 0.94 0.35 -1.00
C GLU A 28 2.14 1.29 -1.07
N LEU A 29 2.20 2.37 -0.28
CA LEU A 29 3.36 3.28 -0.25
C LEU A 29 4.37 2.92 0.86
N LEU A 30 4.00 2.03 1.79
CA LEU A 30 4.88 1.65 2.92
C LEU A 30 6.20 1.01 2.47
N TRP A 31 6.20 0.28 1.35
CA TRP A 31 7.43 -0.30 0.84
C TRP A 31 8.44 0.78 0.45
N LEU A 32 7.98 1.91 -0.10
CA LEU A 32 8.86 3.00 -0.54
C LEU A 32 9.53 3.68 0.66
N GLY A 33 8.77 3.95 1.71
CA GLY A 33 9.33 4.48 2.96
C GLY A 33 10.38 3.56 3.59
N ARG A 34 10.14 2.24 3.57
CA ARG A 34 11.13 1.25 4.03
C ARG A 34 12.36 1.18 3.13
N TRP A 35 12.16 1.21 1.82
CA TRP A 35 13.22 1.21 0.85
C TRP A 35 14.12 2.44 1.02
N LEU A 36 13.55 3.64 1.19
CA LEU A 36 14.32 4.86 1.45
C LEU A 36 15.17 4.77 2.72
N LYS A 37 14.61 4.26 3.83
CA LYS A 37 15.38 4.05 5.08
C LYS A 37 16.56 3.11 4.87
N ARG A 38 16.35 2.02 4.11
CA ARG A 38 17.39 1.04 3.79
C ARG A 38 18.45 1.66 2.87
N TRP A 39 18.02 2.31 1.80
CA TRP A 39 18.88 2.99 0.84
C TRP A 39 19.78 4.01 1.53
N LEU A 40 19.23 4.87 2.40
CA LEU A 40 20.01 5.84 3.18
C LEU A 40 21.11 5.19 4.02
N ARG A 41 20.80 4.06 4.67
CA ARG A 41 21.77 3.31 5.47
C ARG A 41 22.86 2.69 4.59
N GLU A 42 22.47 2.04 3.50
CA GLU A 42 23.40 1.36 2.60
C GLU A 42 24.30 2.36 1.87
N THR A 43 23.74 3.46 1.37
CA THR A 43 24.49 4.56 0.72
C THR A 43 25.52 5.16 1.68
N PHE A 44 25.17 5.36 2.96
CA PHE A 44 26.12 5.84 3.96
C PHE A 44 27.31 4.87 4.14
N HIS A 45 27.03 3.57 4.27
CA HIS A 45 28.08 2.57 4.48
C HIS A 45 28.97 2.35 3.25
N VAL A 46 28.39 2.31 2.05
CA VAL A 46 29.14 2.02 0.82
C VAL A 46 29.97 3.22 0.37
N HIS A 47 29.43 4.42 0.48
CA HIS A 47 30.14 5.64 0.04
C HIS A 47 31.00 6.27 1.14
N MET A 48 31.05 5.69 2.34
CA MET A 48 31.75 6.22 3.51
C MET A 48 31.50 7.73 3.68
N LEU A 49 30.22 8.13 3.58
CA LEU A 49 29.86 9.55 3.62
C LEU A 49 30.26 10.16 4.96
N SER A 50 30.69 11.43 4.96
CA SER A 50 30.87 12.16 6.21
C SER A 50 29.53 12.32 6.95
N VAL A 51 29.59 12.60 8.26
CA VAL A 51 28.38 12.82 9.07
C VAL A 51 27.55 13.97 8.50
N GLU A 52 28.19 15.05 8.06
CA GLU A 52 27.50 16.21 7.45
C GLU A 52 26.81 15.81 6.14
N ALA A 53 27.47 15.01 5.30
CA ALA A 53 26.86 14.52 4.06
C ALA A 53 25.66 13.61 4.36
N ALA A 54 25.75 12.74 5.37
CA ALA A 54 24.65 11.89 5.79
C ALA A 54 23.45 12.69 6.30
N LEU A 55 23.69 13.73 7.10
CA LEU A 55 22.66 14.64 7.59
C LEU A 55 21.97 15.38 6.43
N TYR A 56 22.77 15.86 5.47
CA TYR A 56 22.24 16.51 4.27
C TYR A 56 21.34 15.57 3.45
N VAL A 57 21.81 14.34 3.18
CA VAL A 57 21.05 13.36 2.41
C VAL A 57 19.75 12.95 3.13
N ASN A 58 19.78 12.85 4.46
CA ASN A 58 18.57 12.62 5.27
C ASN A 58 17.59 13.81 5.17
N ALA A 59 18.09 15.04 5.23
CA ALA A 59 17.26 16.24 5.12
C ALA A 59 16.56 16.36 3.75
N ILE A 60 17.26 16.09 2.64
CA ILE A 60 16.64 16.10 1.31
C ILE A 60 15.63 14.95 1.14
N SER A 61 15.89 13.78 1.72
CA SER A 61 14.97 12.64 1.63
C SER A 61 13.63 12.90 2.31
N ARG A 62 13.62 13.76 3.34
CA ARG A 62 12.39 14.18 4.05
C ARG A 62 11.52 15.15 3.26
N LYS A 63 12.00 15.71 2.15
CA LYS A 63 11.22 16.60 1.28
C LYS A 63 10.13 15.85 0.50
N ALA A 64 10.35 14.57 0.21
CA ALA A 64 9.32 13.72 -0.38
C ALA A 64 8.23 13.42 0.66
N LYS A 65 7.07 14.05 0.50
CA LYS A 65 5.92 13.96 1.41
C LYS A 65 4.74 13.25 0.77
N CYS A 66 3.97 12.51 1.56
CA CYS A 66 2.66 12.00 1.20
C CYS A 66 1.56 12.71 1.98
N SER A 67 0.36 12.79 1.38
CA SER A 67 -0.86 13.29 2.01
C SER A 67 -1.61 12.14 2.67
N ILE A 68 -2.03 12.33 3.92
CA ILE A 68 -2.79 11.31 4.65
C ILE A 68 -4.26 11.37 4.21
N PRO A 69 -4.87 10.25 3.77
CA PRO A 69 -6.26 10.25 3.34
C PRO A 69 -7.18 10.56 4.53
N GLY A 70 -8.17 11.44 4.31
CA GLY A 70 -9.14 11.82 5.34
C GLY A 70 -8.67 12.91 6.31
N THR A 71 -7.42 13.39 6.19
CA THR A 71 -6.92 14.54 6.95
C THR A 71 -6.22 15.53 6.02
N ASN A 72 -5.97 16.75 6.49
CA ASN A 72 -5.15 17.73 5.75
C ASN A 72 -3.65 17.63 6.12
N GLY A 73 -3.24 16.48 6.66
CA GLY A 73 -1.88 16.23 7.14
C GLY A 73 -0.97 15.69 6.05
N SER A 74 0.29 16.14 6.06
CA SER A 74 1.35 15.60 5.21
C SER A 74 2.48 15.00 6.05
N LEU A 75 3.01 13.85 5.65
CA LEU A 75 4.11 13.15 6.32
C LEU A 75 5.23 12.87 5.33
N ALA A 76 6.49 12.96 5.76
CA ALA A 76 7.61 12.53 4.93
C ALA A 76 7.55 11.02 4.68
N ILE A 77 7.75 10.58 3.43
CA ILE A 77 7.67 9.16 3.06
C ILE A 77 8.71 8.33 3.83
N VAL A 78 9.89 8.90 4.09
CA VAL A 78 10.92 8.26 4.93
C VAL A 78 10.49 8.09 6.39
N ASP A 79 9.49 8.83 6.88
CA ASP A 79 8.97 8.68 8.24
C ASP A 79 7.72 7.80 8.31
N LEU A 80 7.11 7.46 7.18
CA LEU A 80 5.88 6.67 7.10
C LEU A 80 6.00 5.34 7.87
N ARG A 81 5.01 5.06 8.72
CA ARG A 81 4.87 3.85 9.52
C ARG A 81 3.52 3.17 9.25
N TRP A 82 3.43 1.90 9.63
CA TRP A 82 2.18 1.14 9.59
C TRP A 82 1.07 1.76 10.46
N SER A 83 1.41 2.47 11.53
CA SER A 83 0.44 3.18 12.39
C SER A 83 -0.23 4.36 11.70
N ASP A 84 0.37 4.87 10.62
CA ASP A 84 -0.08 6.08 9.95
C ASP A 84 -1.05 5.76 8.79
N VAL A 85 -1.27 4.47 8.51
CA VAL A 85 -2.11 3.98 7.41
C VAL A 85 -2.91 2.73 7.83
N ASP A 86 -4.18 2.69 7.45
CA ASP A 86 -5.04 1.55 7.76
C ASP A 86 -4.90 0.42 6.73
N CYS A 87 -4.11 -0.60 7.08
CA CYS A 87 -3.87 -1.76 6.22
C CYS A 87 -4.81 -2.91 6.52
N GLU A 88 -6.09 -2.74 6.18
CA GLU A 88 -6.98 -3.88 6.06
C GLU A 88 -6.59 -4.72 4.84
N ILE A 89 -6.15 -5.94 5.09
CA ILE A 89 -5.89 -6.92 4.04
C ILE A 89 -7.23 -7.18 3.31
N ALA A 90 -7.27 -7.03 2.00
CA ALA A 90 -8.47 -7.15 1.14
C ALA A 90 -9.15 -8.55 1.12
N VAL A 91 -8.87 -9.40 2.12
CA VAL A 91 -9.50 -10.71 2.34
C VAL A 91 -11.01 -10.59 2.51
N SER A 92 -11.51 -9.47 3.02
CA SER A 92 -12.94 -9.28 3.35
C SER A 92 -13.88 -9.06 2.15
N LYS A 93 -13.35 -8.75 0.97
CA LYS A 93 -14.19 -8.52 -0.24
C LYS A 93 -14.54 -9.83 -0.97
N ALA A 94 -13.61 -10.79 -1.02
CA ALA A 94 -13.86 -12.10 -1.65
C ALA A 94 -14.86 -12.96 -0.85
N SER A 95 -14.83 -12.89 0.48
CA SER A 95 -15.70 -13.67 1.36
C SER A 95 -17.19 -13.29 1.26
N ARG A 96 -17.52 -12.02 0.97
CA ARG A 96 -18.92 -11.56 0.86
C ARG A 96 -19.65 -12.04 -0.40
N VAL A 97 -18.93 -12.30 -1.49
CA VAL A 97 -19.52 -12.74 -2.77
C VAL A 97 -19.89 -14.21 -2.73
N THR A 98 -19.04 -15.06 -2.14
CA THR A 98 -19.28 -16.50 -2.02
C THR A 98 -20.48 -16.82 -1.15
N THR A 99 -20.71 -16.05 -0.08
CA THR A 99 -21.89 -16.24 0.80
C THR A 99 -23.21 -15.85 0.12
N ARG A 100 -23.22 -14.87 -0.79
CA ARG A 100 -24.45 -14.44 -1.49
C ARG A 100 -24.91 -15.46 -2.52
N LEU A 101 -24.00 -15.95 -3.36
CA LEU A 101 -24.30 -16.98 -4.38
C LEU A 101 -24.80 -18.28 -3.74
N ALA A 102 -24.17 -18.73 -2.65
CA ALA A 102 -24.59 -19.92 -1.93
C ALA A 102 -26.04 -19.81 -1.38
N LYS A 103 -26.43 -18.63 -0.88
CA LYS A 103 -27.80 -18.38 -0.39
C LYS A 103 -28.85 -18.40 -1.51
N PHE A 104 -28.55 -17.82 -2.68
CA PHE A 104 -29.44 -17.86 -3.84
C PHE A 104 -29.67 -19.28 -4.36
N ILE A 105 -28.60 -20.09 -4.44
CA ILE A 105 -28.70 -21.49 -4.88
C ILE A 105 -29.57 -22.31 -3.91
N SER A 106 -29.38 -22.14 -2.60
CA SER A 106 -30.19 -22.83 -1.58
C SER A 106 -31.68 -22.47 -1.67
N GLN A 107 -32.01 -21.20 -1.93
CA GLN A 107 -33.40 -20.76 -2.13
C GLN A 107 -34.01 -21.35 -3.41
N LEU A 108 -33.26 -21.41 -4.50
CA LEU A 108 -33.76 -21.99 -5.76
C LEU A 108 -34.06 -23.49 -5.60
N LEU A 109 -33.17 -24.22 -4.93
CA LEU A 109 -33.32 -25.66 -4.70
C LEU A 109 -34.53 -25.97 -3.80
N THR A 110 -34.75 -25.19 -2.75
CA THR A 110 -35.90 -25.36 -1.85
C THR A 110 -37.23 -25.07 -2.56
N VAL A 111 -37.30 -23.98 -3.34
CA VAL A 111 -38.49 -23.67 -4.15
C VAL A 111 -38.78 -24.76 -5.17
N CYS A 112 -37.76 -25.22 -5.90
CA CYS A 112 -37.90 -26.30 -6.87
C CYS A 112 -38.42 -27.60 -6.21
N TRP A 113 -37.88 -27.96 -5.05
CA TRP A 113 -38.30 -29.14 -4.32
C TRP A 113 -39.76 -29.05 -3.83
N CYS A 114 -40.20 -27.88 -3.36
CA CYS A 114 -41.60 -27.63 -3.02
C CYS A 114 -42.53 -27.77 -4.24
N PHE A 115 -42.16 -27.23 -5.41
CA PHE A 115 -42.96 -27.36 -6.63
C PHE A 115 -43.10 -28.82 -7.07
N VAL A 116 -42.01 -29.59 -7.05
CA VAL A 116 -42.06 -31.02 -7.40
C VAL A 116 -42.93 -31.79 -6.42
N TYR A 117 -42.82 -31.53 -5.12
CA TYR A 117 -43.64 -32.20 -4.11
C TYR A 117 -45.13 -31.88 -4.27
N PHE A 118 -45.48 -30.61 -4.49
CA PHE A 118 -46.87 -30.20 -4.74
C PHE A 118 -47.44 -30.74 -6.06
N ALA A 119 -46.64 -30.81 -7.11
CA ALA A 119 -47.06 -31.41 -8.37
C ALA A 119 -47.29 -32.93 -8.21
N GLN A 120 -46.42 -33.62 -7.46
CA GLN A 120 -46.54 -35.05 -7.20
C GLN A 120 -47.81 -35.38 -6.40
N THR A 121 -48.17 -34.56 -5.41
CA THR A 121 -49.39 -34.76 -4.62
C THR A 121 -50.67 -34.45 -5.39
N PHE A 122 -50.65 -33.50 -6.34
CA PHE A 122 -51.78 -33.19 -7.22
C PHE A 122 -52.04 -34.22 -8.32
N ILE A 123 -51.02 -34.96 -8.77
CA ILE A 123 -51.15 -36.00 -9.81
C ILE A 123 -51.76 -37.30 -9.25
N VAL A 124 -51.70 -37.50 -7.93
CA VAL A 124 -52.15 -38.74 -7.25
C VAL A 124 -53.56 -38.60 -6.63
N LEU A 125 -54.25 -37.48 -6.88
CA LEU A 125 -55.63 -37.20 -6.45
C LEU A 125 -56.62 -37.26 -7.61
#